data_AF-A0A5C8S1D4-F1
#
_entry.id   AF-A0A5C8S1D4-F1
#
_cell.length_a   1.000
_cell.length_b   1.000
_cell.length_c   1.000
_cell.angle_alpha   90.00
_cell.angle_beta   90.00
_cell.angle_gamma   90.00
#
_symmetry.space_group_name_H-M   'P 1'
#
loop_
_entity.id
_entity.type
_entity.pdbx_description
1 polymer ?
#
loop_
_entity_poly.entity_id
_entity_poly.type
_entity_poly.pdbx_seq_one_letter_code
_entity_poly.pdbx_strand_id
1 'polypeptide(L)'
;MATESEAPRDAGDRAKLVANESAKLTATYVNGVAIAILAVGGLAPVFSGRLAGIDFGAALLGANLLLCATTSAALHWLGRRILRTLR
;
A
#
# COMPACT_ATOMS: atom_id res chain seq x y z
N MET A 1 14.38 44.80 11.11
CA MET A 1 13.61 44.82 9.85
C MET A 1 13.87 43.51 9.11
N ALA A 2 13.21 42.41 9.51
CA ALA A 2 13.30 41.09 8.84
C ALA A 2 12.22 40.06 9.29
N THR A 3 11.09 40.46 9.89
CA THR A 3 10.12 39.51 10.47
C THR A 3 8.90 39.23 9.59
N GLU A 4 8.73 39.92 8.47
CA GLU A 4 7.48 39.84 7.68
C GLU A 4 7.59 38.93 6.44
N SER A 5 8.80 38.54 6.02
CA SER A 5 8.99 37.67 4.83
C SER A 5 9.07 36.16 5.14
N GLU A 6 9.23 35.76 6.40
CA GLU A 6 9.39 34.35 6.82
C GLU A 6 8.04 33.64 7.06
N ALA A 7 7.03 34.38 7.53
CA ALA A 7 5.70 33.82 7.86
C ALA A 7 4.95 33.15 6.69
N PRO A 8 4.90 33.72 5.46
CA PRO A 8 4.23 33.04 4.34
C PRO A 8 5.01 31.83 3.81
N ARG A 9 6.32 31.77 4.05
CA ARG A 9 7.18 30.65 3.65
C ARG A 9 7.04 29.45 4.59
N ASP A 10 7.01 29.69 5.91
CA ASP A 10 6.78 28.66 6.92
C ASP A 10 5.43 27.97 6.74
N ALA A 11 4.38 28.71 6.40
CA ALA A 11 3.06 28.12 6.13
C ALA A 11 3.08 27.16 4.91
N GLY A 12 3.78 27.53 3.84
CA GLY A 12 3.93 26.68 2.65
C GLY A 12 4.79 25.45 2.90
N ASP A 13 5.83 25.58 3.71
CA ASP A 13 6.72 24.47 4.07
C ASP A 13 6.03 23.49 5.02
N ARG A 14 5.24 23.97 5.99
CA ARG A 14 4.38 23.13 6.83
C ARG A 14 3.35 22.35 6.01
N ALA A 15 2.70 22.99 5.04
CA ALA A 15 1.73 22.31 4.17
C ALA A 15 2.38 21.17 3.37
N LYS A 16 3.61 21.36 2.86
CA LYS A 16 4.38 20.32 2.17
C LYS A 16 4.79 19.18 3.11
N LEU A 17 5.21 19.50 4.33
CA LEU A 17 5.58 18.49 5.34
C LEU A 17 4.38 17.60 5.71
N VAL A 18 3.20 18.19 5.93
CA VAL A 18 1.95 17.46 6.19
C VAL A 18 1.57 16.56 5.02
N ALA A 19 1.66 17.07 3.79
CA ALA A 19 1.39 16.26 2.59
C ALA A 19 2.33 15.06 2.50
N ASN A 20 3.61 15.24 2.81
CA ASN A 20 4.61 14.19 2.76
C ASN A 20 4.41 13.13 3.86
N GLU A 21 4.09 13.55 5.09
CA GLU A 21 3.76 12.62 6.17
C GLU A 21 2.48 11.82 5.89
N SER A 22 1.45 12.46 5.34
CA SER A 22 0.22 11.76 4.95
C SER A 22 0.46 10.72 3.86
N ALA A 23 1.38 10.99 2.93
CA ALA A 23 1.81 10.05 1.90
C ALA A 23 2.55 8.85 2.53
N LYS A 24 3.42 9.12 3.52
CA LYS A 24 4.17 8.09 4.26
C LYS A 24 3.23 7.17 5.07
N LEU A 25 2.22 7.75 5.72
CA LEU A 25 1.20 7.00 6.45
C LEU A 25 0.35 6.15 5.50
N THR A 26 -0.05 6.72 4.36
CA THR A 26 -0.77 5.97 3.32
C THR A 26 0.08 4.80 2.79
N ALA A 27 1.38 5.02 2.54
CA ALA A 27 2.27 3.96 2.06
C ALA A 27 2.39 2.82 3.09
N THR A 28 2.50 3.16 4.38
CA THR A 28 2.56 2.16 5.47
C THR A 28 1.24 1.38 5.57
N TYR A 29 0.11 2.07 5.46
CA TYR A 29 -1.21 1.45 5.45
C TYR A 29 -1.38 0.49 4.27
N VAL A 30 -1.03 0.92 3.05
CA VAL A 30 -1.11 0.08 1.84
C VAL A 30 -0.17 -1.12 1.93
N ASN A 31 1.03 -0.94 2.48
CA ASN A 31 1.96 -2.05 2.73
C ASN A 31 1.36 -3.06 3.71
N GLY A 32 0.74 -2.59 4.81
CA GLY A 32 0.03 -3.45 5.76
C GLY A 32 -1.13 -4.23 5.12
N VAL A 33 -1.93 -3.57 4.27
CA VAL A 33 -3.01 -4.21 3.51
C VAL A 33 -2.46 -5.27 2.56
N ALA A 34 -1.35 -5.00 1.86
CA ALA A 34 -0.72 -5.97 0.97
C ALA A 34 -0.23 -7.21 1.74
N ILE A 35 0.39 -7.02 2.90
CA ILE A 35 0.84 -8.11 3.77
C ILE A 35 -0.35 -8.93 4.27
N ALA A 36 -1.45 -8.28 4.69
CA ALA A 36 -2.65 -8.97 5.14
C ALA A 36 -3.28 -9.82 4.03
N ILE A 37 -3.37 -9.28 2.81
CA ILE A 37 -3.86 -10.02 1.64
C ILE A 37 -2.96 -11.22 1.33
N LEU A 38 -1.64 -11.05 1.37
CA LEU A 38 -0.69 -12.14 1.13
C LEU A 38 -0.78 -13.23 2.21
N ALA A 39 -0.71 -12.84 3.48
CA ALA A 39 -0.65 -13.78 4.60
C ALA A 39 -2.00 -14.47 4.84
N VAL A 40 -3.10 -13.71 4.85
CA VAL A 40 -4.43 -14.25 5.16
C VAL A 40 -5.11 -14.80 3.91
N GLY A 41 -5.02 -14.09 2.78
CA GLY A 41 -5.66 -14.50 1.52
C GLY A 41 -4.88 -15.54 0.73
N GLY A 42 -3.54 -15.50 0.78
CA GLY A 42 -2.68 -16.45 0.07
C GLY A 42 -2.21 -17.60 0.94
N LEU A 43 -1.63 -17.28 2.10
CA LEU A 43 -0.89 -18.27 2.89
C LEU A 43 -1.80 -19.15 3.77
N ALA A 44 -2.83 -18.58 4.40
CA ALA A 44 -3.74 -19.35 5.26
C ALA A 44 -4.49 -20.49 4.52
N PRO A 45 -5.03 -20.30 3.29
CA PRO A 45 -5.69 -21.37 2.55
C PRO A 45 -4.74 -22.52 2.15
N VAL A 46 -3.47 -22.21 1.88
CA VAL A 46 -2.43 -23.22 1.56
C VAL A 46 -2.19 -24.12 2.76
N PHE A 47 -2.09 -23.54 3.96
CA PHE A 47 -1.88 -24.29 5.19
C PHE A 47 -3.12 -25.09 5.60
N SER A 48 -4.31 -24.48 5.62
CA SER A 48 -5.57 -25.20 5.86
C SER A 48 -5.75 -26.34 4.88
N GLY A 49 -5.31 -26.13 3.66
CA GLY A 49 -5.39 -27.11 2.61
C GLY A 49 -4.47 -28.31 2.74
N ARG A 50 -3.19 -28.05 3.00
CA ARG A 50 -2.21 -29.09 3.33
C ARG A 50 -2.67 -29.93 4.51
N LEU A 51 -3.27 -29.31 5.52
CA LEU A 51 -3.75 -30.01 6.71
C LEU A 51 -4.99 -30.87 6.44
N ALA A 52 -5.87 -30.43 5.53
CA ALA A 52 -7.11 -31.13 5.18
C ALA A 52 -6.93 -32.24 4.13
N GLY A 53 -5.76 -32.38 3.50
CA GLY A 53 -5.50 -33.41 2.48
C GLY A 53 -6.29 -33.22 1.17
N ILE A 54 -6.74 -32.00 0.90
CA ILE A 54 -7.58 -31.66 -0.26
C ILE A 54 -6.70 -31.35 -1.49
N ASP A 55 -7.10 -31.77 -2.68
CA ASP A 55 -6.43 -31.38 -3.93
C ASP A 55 -6.86 -29.96 -4.36
N PHE A 56 -5.90 -29.03 -4.34
CA PHE A 56 -6.14 -27.58 -4.43
C PHE A 56 -6.29 -27.01 -5.85
N GLY A 57 -6.49 -27.86 -6.87
CA GLY A 57 -6.30 -27.51 -8.28
C GLY A 57 -6.92 -26.18 -8.75
N ALA A 58 -8.13 -25.84 -8.29
CA ALA A 58 -8.81 -24.59 -8.65
C ALA A 58 -8.71 -23.49 -7.58
N ALA A 59 -8.73 -23.86 -6.29
CA ALA A 59 -8.75 -22.89 -5.18
C ALA A 59 -7.40 -22.16 -5.02
N LEU A 60 -6.28 -22.88 -5.16
CA LEU A 60 -4.94 -22.27 -5.13
C LEU A 60 -4.70 -21.41 -6.37
N LEU A 61 -5.18 -21.84 -7.53
CA LEU A 61 -5.07 -21.08 -8.78
C LEU A 61 -5.83 -19.76 -8.67
N GLY A 62 -7.05 -19.80 -8.14
CA GLY A 62 -7.87 -18.60 -7.86
C GLY A 62 -7.22 -17.66 -6.84
N ALA A 63 -6.68 -18.18 -5.74
CA ALA A 63 -5.97 -17.38 -4.75
C ALA A 63 -4.72 -16.70 -5.34
N ASN A 64 -3.96 -17.41 -6.18
CA ASN A 64 -2.78 -16.87 -6.85
C ASN A 64 -3.13 -15.77 -7.85
N LEU A 65 -4.17 -15.95 -8.65
CA LEU A 65 -4.70 -14.93 -9.57
C LEU A 65 -5.15 -13.68 -8.81
N LEU A 66 -5.87 -13.87 -7.70
CA LEU A 66 -6.35 -12.77 -6.87
C LEU A 66 -5.19 -12.02 -6.19
N LEU A 67 -4.20 -12.75 -5.70
CA LEU A 67 -2.97 -12.16 -5.14
C LEU A 67 -2.18 -11.38 -6.20
N CYS A 68 -2.03 -11.93 -7.40
CA CYS A 68 -1.33 -11.26 -8.50
C CYS A 68 -2.05 -9.99 -8.95
N ALA A 69 -3.38 -10.04 -9.09
CA ALA A 69 -4.18 -8.87 -9.45
C ALA A 69 -4.13 -7.76 -8.38
N THR A 70 -4.24 -8.13 -7.10
CA THR A 70 -4.22 -7.17 -5.99
C THR A 70 -2.86 -6.52 -5.79
N THR A 71 -1.77 -7.29 -5.90
CA THR A 71 -0.40 -6.77 -5.84
C THR A 71 -0.11 -5.84 -7.02
N SER A 72 -0.44 -6.25 -8.24
CA SER A 72 -0.29 -5.41 -9.44
C SER A 72 -1.07 -4.09 -9.32
N ALA A 73 -2.33 -4.15 -8.87
CA ALA A 73 -3.15 -2.97 -8.64
C ALA A 73 -2.57 -2.07 -7.53
N ALA A 74 -2.09 -2.63 -6.42
CA ALA A 74 -1.48 -1.88 -5.33
C ALA A 74 -0.20 -1.16 -5.77
N LEU A 75 0.70 -1.84 -6.49
CA LEU A 75 1.92 -1.25 -7.04
C LEU A 75 1.58 -0.13 -8.03
N HIS A 76 0.60 -0.34 -8.90
CA HIS A 76 0.16 0.65 -9.86
C HIS A 76 -0.44 1.89 -9.18
N TRP A 77 -1.23 1.69 -8.13
CA TRP A 77 -1.86 2.79 -7.38
C TRP A 77 -0.85 3.57 -6.55
N LEU A 78 0.14 2.88 -5.97
CA LEU A 78 1.27 3.50 -5.27
C LEU A 78 2.12 4.33 -6.23
N GLY A 79 2.45 3.80 -7.42
CA GLY A 79 3.15 4.53 -8.47
C GLY A 79 2.42 5.80 -8.89
N ARG A 80 1.10 5.74 -9.08
CA ARG A 80 0.28 6.94 -9.35
C ARG A 80 0.25 7.93 -8.19
N ARG A 81 0.27 7.48 -6.93
CA ARG A 81 0.29 8.38 -5.77
C ARG A 81 1.62 9.09 -5.63
N ILE A 82 2.73 8.37 -5.72
CA ILE A 82 4.08 8.94 -5.59
C ILE A 82 4.34 9.95 -6.71
N LEU A 83 3.96 9.64 -7.96
CA LEU A 83 4.10 10.55 -9.10
C LEU A 83 3.20 11.80 -9.00
N ARG A 84 2.09 11.75 -8.25
CA ARG A 84 1.26 12.92 -7.97
C ARG A 84 1.79 13.78 -6.82
N THR A 85 2.59 13.23 -5.92
CA THR A 85 3.21 14.02 -4.84
C THR A 85 4.46 14.76 -5.31
N LEU A 86 5.06 14.33 -6.43
CA LEU A 86 6.20 14.98 -7.08
C LEU A 86 5.79 16.07 -8.09
N ARG A 87 4.50 16.33 -8.24
CA ARG A 87 3.93 17.39 -9.09
C ARG A 87 3.11 18.34 -8.25
#